data_AF-X0ZUU6-F1
#
_entry.id   AF-X0ZUU6-F1
#
_cell.length_a   1.000
_cell.length_b   1.000
_cell.length_c   1.000
_cell.angle_alpha   90.00
_cell.angle_beta   90.00
_cell.angle_gamma   90.00
#
_symmetry.space_group_name_H-M   'P 1'
#
loop_
_entity.id
_entity.type
_entity.pdbx_description
1 polymer ?
#
loop_
_entity_poly.entity_id
_entity_poly.type
_entity_poly.pdbx_seq_one_letter_code
_entity_poly.pdbx_strand_id
1 'polypeptide(L)'
;PNQIIESPLFIKGEARGNWYFEADFPVKLFDDNGFLLGITTAQALGDWMTEDFVPFNATLPLAIPSTPKGRLVLEKDNPSGLPEYADELTIPVYFREAQEISQEFMTVKIFLSDSHFVGEPYFS
;
A
#
# COMPACT_ATOMS: atom_id res chain seq x y z
N PRO A 1 14.59 11.03 4.81
CA PRO A 1 13.94 10.29 5.93
C PRO A 1 12.84 11.16 6.56
N ASN A 2 11.68 10.56 6.87
CA ASN A 2 10.52 11.22 7.49
C ASN A 2 9.81 12.30 6.64
N GLN A 3 9.77 12.13 5.31
CA GLN A 3 9.00 13.03 4.46
C GLN A 3 7.49 12.82 4.62
N ILE A 4 6.77 13.94 4.67
CA ILE A 4 5.32 13.97 4.52
C ILE A 4 5.02 13.87 3.02
N ILE A 5 4.30 12.82 2.59
CA ILE A 5 3.99 12.57 1.18
C ILE A 5 2.53 12.86 0.84
N GLU A 6 2.30 13.32 -0.40
CA GLU A 6 0.99 13.63 -1.00
C GLU A 6 0.86 12.95 -2.37
N SER A 7 -0.38 12.81 -2.87
CA SER A 7 -0.68 12.16 -4.15
C SER A 7 -0.67 13.16 -5.31
N PRO A 8 0.00 12.85 -6.45
CA PRO A 8 0.92 11.73 -6.66
C PRO A 8 2.29 11.98 -6.02
N LEU A 9 2.95 10.91 -5.56
CA LEU A 9 4.31 10.97 -5.06
C LEU A 9 5.30 10.90 -6.23
N PHE A 10 6.15 11.92 -6.34
CA PHE A 10 7.26 11.94 -7.28
C PHE A 10 8.52 11.42 -6.61
N ILE A 11 9.08 10.34 -7.15
CA ILE A 11 10.24 9.64 -6.61
C ILE A 11 11.42 9.88 -7.54
N LYS A 12 12.54 10.30 -6.97
CA LYS A 12 13.83 10.43 -7.67
C LYS A 12 14.92 9.88 -6.78
N GLY A 13 15.88 9.20 -7.37
CA GLY A 13 17.01 8.65 -6.66
C GLY A 13 18.04 8.09 -7.62
N GLU A 14 19.00 7.38 -7.06
CA GLU A 14 20.02 6.65 -7.81
C GLU A 14 20.08 5.22 -7.28
N ALA A 15 20.15 4.24 -8.18
CA ALA A 15 20.36 2.84 -7.84
C ALA A 15 21.58 2.32 -8.61
N ARG A 16 22.23 1.27 -8.10
CA ARG A 16 23.33 0.64 -8.85
C ARG A 16 22.79 -0.13 -10.05
N GLY A 17 23.53 -0.25 -11.14
CA GLY A 17 22.99 -0.89 -12.35
C GLY A 17 22.47 -2.31 -12.17
N ASN A 18 23.00 -3.07 -11.20
CA ASN A 18 22.49 -4.41 -10.85
C ASN A 18 21.11 -4.43 -10.16
N TRP A 19 20.56 -3.27 -9.79
CA TRP A 19 19.20 -3.14 -9.26
C TRP A 19 18.15 -3.09 -10.37
N TYR A 20 18.54 -2.72 -11.59
CA TYR A 20 17.65 -2.63 -12.74
C TYR A 20 17.61 -3.96 -13.49
N PHE A 21 16.43 -4.29 -13.99
CA PHE A 21 16.25 -5.25 -15.07
C PHE A 21 15.47 -4.52 -16.17
N GLU A 22 15.90 -4.65 -17.43
CA GLU A 22 15.30 -3.91 -18.56
C GLU A 22 15.20 -2.38 -18.35
N ALA A 23 16.16 -1.80 -17.62
CA ALA A 23 16.21 -0.37 -17.25
C ALA A 23 15.15 0.10 -16.25
N ASP A 24 14.48 -0.82 -15.55
CA ASP A 24 13.49 -0.45 -14.55
C ASP A 24 13.46 -1.40 -13.34
N PHE A 25 12.68 -1.00 -12.33
CA PHE A 25 12.37 -1.84 -11.17
C PHE A 25 11.06 -1.39 -10.47
N PRO A 26 10.37 -2.29 -9.76
CA PRO A 26 9.12 -1.97 -9.08
C PRO A 26 9.30 -1.13 -7.81
N VAL A 27 8.35 -0.21 -7.59
CA VAL A 27 8.24 0.60 -6.38
C VAL A 27 6.83 0.48 -5.81
N LYS A 28 6.75 0.08 -4.54
CA LYS A 28 5.49 -0.17 -3.82
C LYS A 28 5.41 0.72 -2.59
N LEU A 29 4.21 1.16 -2.26
CA LEU A 29 3.93 1.95 -1.06
C LEU A 29 2.88 1.25 -0.22
N PHE A 30 3.23 0.98 1.04
CA PHE A 30 2.34 0.37 2.01
C PHE A 30 2.08 1.31 3.18
N ASP A 31 0.91 1.20 3.78
CA ASP A 31 0.66 1.75 5.12
C ASP A 31 1.20 0.81 6.23
N ASP A 32 1.13 1.23 7.49
CA ASP A 32 1.67 0.47 8.63
C ASP A 32 0.85 -0.79 8.97
N ASN A 33 -0.38 -0.86 8.46
CA ASN A 33 -1.22 -2.06 8.51
C ASN A 33 -0.89 -3.07 7.39
N GLY A 34 0.04 -2.73 6.49
CA GLY A 34 0.43 -3.56 5.36
C GLY A 34 -0.50 -3.44 4.16
N PHE A 35 -1.40 -2.45 4.11
CA PHE A 35 -2.25 -2.20 2.95
C PHE A 35 -1.45 -1.55 1.83
N LEU A 36 -1.55 -2.08 0.62
CA LEU A 36 -0.87 -1.53 -0.57
C LEU A 36 -1.63 -0.28 -1.04
N LEU A 37 -0.99 0.89 -0.88
CA LEU A 37 -1.54 2.18 -1.29
C LEU A 37 -1.28 2.49 -2.76
N GLY A 38 -0.23 1.92 -3.33
CA GLY A 38 0.09 2.10 -4.74
C GLY A 38 1.31 1.30 -5.17
N ILE A 39 1.40 1.08 -6.48
CA ILE A 39 2.55 0.48 -7.15
C ILE A 39 2.83 1.24 -8.43
N THR A 40 4.12 1.42 -8.75
CA THR A 40 4.59 2.00 -10.00
C THR A 40 5.93 1.38 -10.38
N THR A 41 6.43 1.72 -11.56
CA THR A 41 7.75 1.31 -12.05
C THR A 41 8.68 2.52 -12.04
N ALA A 42 9.88 2.36 -11.50
CA ALA A 42 10.94 3.36 -11.56
C ALA A 42 11.81 3.13 -12.79
N GLN A 43 11.94 4.15 -13.64
CA GLN A 43 12.72 4.06 -14.87
C GLN A 43 14.11 4.67 -14.68
N ALA A 44 15.15 3.97 -15.12
CA ALA A 44 16.49 4.51 -15.27
C ALA A 44 16.52 5.66 -16.28
N LEU A 45 17.35 6.67 -16.03
CA LEU A 45 17.52 7.84 -16.88
C LEU A 45 18.87 7.86 -17.61
N GLY A 46 19.59 6.73 -17.56
CA GLY A 46 20.92 6.57 -18.17
C GLY A 46 21.21 5.12 -18.48
N ASP A 47 22.48 4.84 -18.81
CA ASP A 47 22.94 3.48 -19.06
C ASP A 47 22.93 2.67 -17.75
N TRP A 48 22.02 1.69 -17.69
CA TRP A 48 21.76 0.87 -16.51
C TRP A 48 22.62 -0.38 -16.46
N MET A 49 23.29 -0.76 -17.55
CA MET A 49 24.16 -1.96 -17.59
C MET A 49 25.57 -1.65 -17.05
N THR A 50 25.64 -0.95 -15.93
CA THR A 50 26.89 -0.49 -15.31
C THR A 50 26.94 -0.88 -13.83
N GLU A 51 28.13 -0.86 -13.21
CA GLU A 51 28.23 -1.03 -11.75
C GLU A 51 28.04 0.31 -10.99
N ASP A 52 27.95 1.41 -11.73
CA ASP A 52 27.83 2.76 -11.21
C ASP A 52 26.40 3.07 -10.76
N PHE A 53 26.25 4.18 -10.06
CA PHE A 53 24.95 4.73 -9.69
C PHE A 53 24.29 5.37 -10.91
N VAL A 54 23.07 4.94 -11.19
CA VAL A 54 22.25 5.39 -12.32
C VAL A 54 21.03 6.10 -11.76
N PRO A 55 20.70 7.31 -12.22
CA PRO A 55 19.53 8.03 -11.75
C PRO A 55 18.25 7.38 -12.25
N PHE A 56 17.20 7.41 -11.42
CA PHE A 56 15.86 6.97 -11.79
C PHE A 56 14.79 7.99 -11.41
N ASN A 57 13.62 7.87 -12.04
CA ASN A 57 12.41 8.53 -11.57
C ASN A 57 11.18 7.61 -11.60
N ALA A 58 10.19 7.93 -10.79
CA ALA A 58 8.88 7.30 -10.81
C ALA A 58 7.80 8.31 -10.39
N THR A 59 6.59 8.12 -10.88
CA THR A 59 5.39 8.82 -10.38
C THR A 59 4.42 7.79 -9.84
N LEU A 60 4.06 7.94 -8.57
CA LEU A 60 3.24 6.98 -7.84
C LEU A 60 1.91 7.64 -7.42
N PRO A 61 0.79 7.29 -8.06
CA PRO A 61 -0.53 7.54 -7.49
C PRO A 61 -0.68 6.74 -6.18
N LEU A 62 -1.21 7.38 -5.14
CA LEU A 62 -1.46 6.74 -3.84
C LEU A 62 -2.93 6.83 -3.45
N ALA A 63 -3.45 5.71 -2.95
CA ALA A 63 -4.72 5.60 -2.26
C ALA A 63 -4.64 6.26 -0.87
N ILE A 64 -5.81 6.49 -0.27
CA ILE A 64 -5.91 7.10 1.07
C ILE A 64 -5.36 6.10 2.11
N PRO A 65 -4.37 6.50 2.91
CA PRO A 65 -3.79 5.63 3.93
C PRO A 65 -4.68 5.50 5.17
N SER A 66 -4.68 4.31 5.77
CA SER A 66 -5.41 4.04 7.02
C SER A 66 -4.60 4.39 8.27
N THR A 67 -3.29 4.65 8.11
CA THR A 67 -2.36 4.99 9.19
C THR A 67 -1.53 6.22 8.83
N PRO A 68 -1.01 6.99 9.82
CA PRO A 68 -0.18 8.17 9.57
C PRO A 68 1.24 7.84 9.11
N LYS A 69 1.63 6.57 9.19
CA LYS A 69 2.96 6.05 8.81
C LYS A 69 2.82 4.95 7.78
N GLY A 70 3.87 4.73 7.01
CA GLY A 70 3.97 3.64 6.06
C GLY A 70 5.41 3.39 5.63
N ARG A 71 5.56 2.59 4.59
CA ARG A 71 6.85 2.22 4.01
C ARG A 71 6.81 2.24 2.50
N LEU A 72 7.79 2.92 1.90
CA LEU A 72 8.10 2.83 0.48
C LEU A 72 9.12 1.70 0.31
N VAL A 73 8.79 0.72 -0.53
CA VAL A 73 9.62 -0.44 -0.81
C VAL A 73 10.04 -0.36 -2.27
N LEU A 74 11.35 -0.27 -2.49
CA LEU A 74 11.95 -0.45 -3.80
C LEU A 74 12.38 -1.91 -3.83
N GLU A 75 11.96 -2.66 -4.84
CA GLU A 75 12.32 -4.06 -4.99
C GLU A 75 13.25 -4.18 -6.18
N LYS A 76 14.39 -4.86 -6.01
CA LYS A 76 15.24 -5.23 -7.13
C LYS A 76 14.44 -6.17 -8.02
N ASP A 77 14.42 -5.90 -9.33
CA ASP A 77 13.68 -6.77 -10.22
C ASP A 77 14.33 -8.16 -10.28
N ASN A 78 13.48 -9.18 -10.16
CA ASN A 78 13.90 -10.58 -10.03
C ASN A 78 13.01 -11.49 -10.88
N PRO A 79 13.22 -11.52 -12.21
CA PRO A 79 12.45 -12.34 -13.13
C PRO A 79 12.50 -13.84 -12.82
N SER A 80 13.57 -14.28 -12.15
CA SER A 80 13.76 -15.69 -11.77
C SER A 80 12.86 -16.13 -10.61
N GLY A 81 12.38 -15.18 -9.79
CA GLY A 81 11.62 -15.44 -8.57
C GLY A 81 12.39 -16.13 -7.44
N LEU A 82 13.70 -16.36 -7.60
CA LEU A 82 14.51 -17.06 -6.59
C LEU A 82 14.88 -16.10 -5.45
N PRO A 83 14.69 -16.48 -4.17
CA PRO A 83 14.98 -15.62 -3.02
C PRO A 83 16.43 -15.12 -2.95
N GLU A 84 17.39 -15.89 -3.46
CA GLU A 84 18.81 -15.52 -3.48
C GLU A 84 19.15 -14.30 -4.37
N TYR A 85 18.25 -13.96 -5.31
CA TYR A 85 18.39 -12.78 -6.17
C TYR A 85 17.46 -11.64 -5.78
N ALA A 86 16.57 -11.86 -4.81
CA ALA A 86 15.68 -10.84 -4.28
C ALA A 86 16.46 -9.89 -3.36
N ASP A 87 16.26 -8.60 -3.55
CA ASP A 87 16.78 -7.56 -2.66
C ASP A 87 15.74 -6.44 -2.59
N GLU A 88 15.63 -5.77 -1.45
CA GLU A 88 14.68 -4.69 -1.26
C GLU A 88 15.23 -3.59 -0.37
N LEU A 89 14.84 -2.35 -0.67
CA LEU A 89 15.15 -1.18 0.12
C LEU A 89 13.83 -0.64 0.67
N THR A 90 13.70 -0.72 2.00
CA THR A 90 12.53 -0.18 2.71
C THR A 90 12.86 1.19 3.31
N ILE A 91 12.04 2.19 2.97
CA ILE A 91 12.17 3.58 3.41
C ILE A 91 10.91 3.96 4.21
N PRO A 92 11.03 4.35 5.49
CA PRO A 92 9.89 4.80 6.28
C PRO A 92 9.39 6.19 5.83
N VAL A 93 8.07 6.35 5.74
CA VAL A 93 7.40 7.58 5.31
C VAL A 93 6.24 7.95 6.25
N TYR A 94 5.85 9.23 6.21
CA TYR A 94 4.68 9.75 6.93
C TYR A 94 3.68 10.32 5.92
N PHE A 95 2.39 10.14 6.17
CA PHE A 95 1.33 10.65 5.30
C PHE A 95 0.77 11.97 5.84
N ARG A 96 0.41 12.90 4.95
CA ARG A 96 -0.21 14.17 5.36
C ARG A 96 -1.65 13.99 5.84
N GLU A 97 -2.39 13.12 5.18
CA GLU A 97 -3.78 12.79 5.49
C GLU A 97 -3.89 11.28 5.70
N ALA A 98 -4.02 10.83 6.94
CA ALA A 98 -4.52 9.50 7.25
C ALA A 98 -6.01 9.62 7.54
N GLN A 99 -6.80 8.65 7.10
CA GLN A 99 -8.22 8.62 7.41
C GLN A 99 -8.37 8.40 8.93
N GLU A 100 -8.56 9.47 9.70
CA GLU A 100 -9.13 9.38 11.04
C GLU A 100 -10.47 8.66 10.86
N ILE A 101 -10.58 7.44 11.37
CA ILE A 101 -11.81 6.65 11.26
C ILE A 101 -12.88 7.42 12.04
N SER A 102 -13.68 8.23 11.35
CA SER A 102 -14.87 8.83 11.94
C SER A 102 -15.78 7.67 12.33
N GLN A 103 -15.96 7.46 13.63
CA GLN A 103 -16.83 6.40 14.15
C GLN A 103 -18.27 6.68 13.71
N GLU A 104 -18.64 6.17 12.54
CA GLU A 104 -20.01 6.22 12.04
C GLU A 104 -20.80 5.08 12.70
N PHE A 105 -21.50 5.39 13.79
CA PHE A 105 -22.39 4.45 14.43
C PHE A 105 -23.73 4.41 13.69
N MET A 106 -24.06 3.27 13.08
CA MET A 106 -25.42 3.00 12.62
C MET A 106 -26.27 2.54 13.81
N THR A 107 -27.29 3.33 14.18
CA THR A 107 -28.25 2.91 15.22
C THR A 107 -29.33 2.03 14.59
N VAL A 108 -29.37 0.76 14.97
CA VAL A 108 -30.44 -0.17 14.61
C VAL A 108 -31.39 -0.35 15.79
N LYS A 109 -32.68 -0.11 15.60
CA LYS A 109 -33.73 -0.46 16.56
C LYS A 109 -34.44 -1.72 16.08
N ILE A 110 -34.26 -2.82 16.80
CA ILE A 110 -35.02 -4.06 16.57
C ILE A 110 -36.24 -4.02 17.49
N PHE A 111 -37.43 -4.19 16.93
CA PHE A 111 -38.66 -4.45 17.68
C PHE A 111 -39.00 -5.93 17.53
N LEU A 112 -39.04 -6.67 18.64
CA LEU A 112 -39.67 -7.99 18.70
C LEU A 112 -41.08 -7.79 19.23
N SER A 113 -42.08 -7.97 18.38
CA SER A 113 -43.48 -8.03 18.80
C SER A 113 -43.73 -9.43 19.37
N ASP A 114 -43.93 -9.53 20.68
CA ASP A 114 -44.52 -10.74 21.27
C ASP A 114 -46.02 -10.75 21.00
N SER A 115 -46.44 -11.68 20.16
CA SER A 115 -47.85 -12.05 19.95
C SER A 115 -47.85 -13.47 19.37
N HIS A 116 -48.43 -14.50 19.98
CA HIS A 116 -49.41 -14.63 21.05
C HIS A 116 -49.26 -16.04 21.63
N PHE A 117 -49.23 -16.20 22.96
CA PHE A 117 -49.65 -17.47 23.57
C PHE A 117 -51.16 -17.59 23.38
N VAL A 118 -51.61 -18.62 22.66
CA VAL A 118 -52.97 -19.17 22.81
C VAL A 118 -52.79 -20.67 23.02
N GLY A 119 -52.94 -21.10 24.28
CA GLY A 119 -53.15 -22.50 24.60
C GLY A 119 -54.53 -22.94 24.14
N GLU A 120 -54.60 -24.17 23.61
CA GLU A 120 -55.85 -24.87 23.29
C GLU A 120 -56.64 -25.19 24.58
N PRO A 121 -57.94 -25.57 24.50
CA PRO A 121 -58.26 -26.97 24.17
C PRO A 121 -59.46 -27.15 23.23
N TYR A 122 -59.38 -28.24 22.47
CA TYR A 122 -60.46 -28.86 21.71
C TYR A 122 -61.68 -29.15 22.61
N PHE A 123 -62.87 -28.78 22.15
CA PHE A 123 -64.13 -29.36 22.65
C PHE A 123 -65.12 -29.61 21.50
N SER A 124 -65.44 -30.91 21.38
CA SER A 124 -66.58 -31.59 20.74
C SER A 124 -66.88 -31.26 19.27
#